data_AF-A0A0S8E457-F1
#
_entry.id   AF-A0A0S8E457-F1
#
_cell.length_a   1.000
_cell.length_b   1.000
_cell.length_c   1.000
_cell.angle_alpha   90.00
_cell.angle_beta   90.00
_cell.angle_gamma   90.00
#
_symmetry.space_group_name_H-M   'P 1'
#
loop_
_entity.id
_entity.type
_entity.pdbx_description
1 polymer ?
#
loop_
_entity_poly.entity_id
_entity_poly.type
_entity_poly.pdbx_seq_one_letter_code
_entity_poly.pdbx_strand_id
1 'polypeptide(L)'
;MEFVDDIARKTGQANLLVVEAAKASRALEIGKDTGLFSVPKVVNLDAEAGVLEFERLSGLETLLDLAVRKDRRLPELLEKAGRALAAIHAELTLPQEMKHELQAEWMNCCDDNVFIHGDFACVNVCFHDPSDELVILDFSAAPMVGRTATFGSRYFDILLFMSSLFHGAPYRSVLSWDAGIMAGTFLRGYVKAAPRVNLNKLKDNAPKICRLQRKNMWHLSRQRAPLRAVGYILCQMLMYVRFCLFLRKCGP
;
A
#
# COMPACT_ATOMS: atom_id res chain seq x y z
N MET A 1 10.27 -1.93 15.03
CA MET A 1 9.06 -1.67 15.83
C MET A 1 9.17 -2.51 17.07
N GLU A 2 8.94 -1.90 18.22
CA GLU A 2 8.94 -2.52 19.54
C GLU A 2 7.48 -2.56 20.04
N PHE A 3 7.09 -3.63 20.72
CA PHE A 3 5.77 -3.74 21.33
C PHE A 3 5.93 -3.80 22.84
N VAL A 4 5.32 -2.84 23.53
CA VAL A 4 5.32 -2.75 25.00
C VAL A 4 3.86 -2.64 25.43
N ASP A 5 3.33 -3.68 26.05
CA ASP A 5 1.93 -3.78 26.43
C ASP A 5 0.99 -3.45 25.25
N ASP A 6 0.16 -2.42 25.42
CA ASP A 6 -0.81 -1.91 24.44
C ASP A 6 -0.22 -0.83 23.51
N ILE A 7 1.11 -0.71 23.44
CA ILE A 7 1.81 0.28 22.62
C ILE A 7 2.66 -0.40 21.53
N ALA A 8 2.56 0.12 20.32
CA ALA A 8 3.46 -0.16 19.21
C ALA A 8 4.39 1.05 18.99
N ARG A 9 5.67 0.90 19.32
CA ARG A 9 6.67 1.97 19.25
C ARG A 9 7.54 1.85 18.00
N LYS A 10 7.67 2.97 17.29
CA LYS A 10 8.59 3.18 16.16
C LYS A 10 9.66 4.18 16.58
N THR A 11 10.91 3.87 16.27
CA THR A 11 12.04 4.78 16.44
C THR A 11 12.63 5.13 15.08
N GLY A 12 13.07 6.38 14.88
CA GLY A 12 13.52 6.83 13.58
C GLY A 12 13.86 8.31 13.50
N GLN A 13 13.98 8.80 12.26
CA GLN A 13 14.27 10.21 12.00
C GLN A 13 13.04 11.07 12.31
N ALA A 14 13.23 12.13 13.10
CA ALA A 14 12.18 13.03 13.58
C ALA A 14 11.23 13.50 12.47
N ASN A 15 11.78 13.99 11.36
CA ASN A 15 11.00 14.49 10.22
C ASN A 15 10.08 13.42 9.59
N LEU A 16 10.55 12.17 9.48
CA LEU A 16 9.75 11.06 8.95
C LEU A 16 8.62 10.69 9.91
N LEU A 17 8.91 10.65 11.21
CA LEU A 17 7.93 10.30 12.23
C LEU A 17 6.84 11.37 12.38
N VAL A 18 7.20 12.65 12.30
CA VAL A 18 6.24 13.76 12.31
C VAL A 18 5.27 13.65 11.13
N VAL A 19 5.79 13.38 9.92
CA VAL A 19 4.97 13.20 8.71
C VAL A 19 4.06 11.98 8.84
N GLU A 20 4.59 10.86 9.33
CA GLU A 20 3.81 9.63 9.52
C GLU A 20 2.70 9.83 10.56
N ALA A 21 2.99 10.48 11.69
CA ALA A 21 2.00 10.80 12.71
C ALA A 21 0.91 11.73 12.18
N ALA A 22 1.27 12.77 11.41
CA ALA A 22 0.30 13.68 10.82
C ALA A 22 -0.62 12.96 9.82
N LYS A 23 -0.05 12.12 8.94
CA LYS A 23 -0.84 11.32 8.00
C LYS A 23 -1.72 10.30 8.69
N ALA A 24 -1.21 9.58 9.68
CA ALA A 24 -1.97 8.58 10.42
C ALA A 24 -3.14 9.23 11.19
N SER A 25 -2.91 10.37 11.85
CA SER A 25 -3.96 11.11 12.54
C SER A 25 -5.04 11.61 11.56
N ARG A 26 -4.64 12.18 10.42
CA ARG A 26 -5.61 12.62 9.41
C ARG A 26 -6.36 11.45 8.78
N ALA A 27 -5.68 10.33 8.53
CA ALA A 27 -6.31 9.13 8.00
C ALA A 27 -7.26 8.47 9.00
N LEU A 28 -6.99 8.54 10.30
CA LEU A 28 -7.91 8.11 11.35
C LEU A 28 -9.23 8.90 11.29
N GLU A 29 -9.18 10.22 11.07
CA GLU A 29 -10.37 11.06 10.89
C GLU A 29 -11.16 10.63 9.64
N ILE A 30 -10.49 10.48 8.49
CA ILE A 30 -11.12 10.01 7.25
C ILE A 30 -11.76 8.62 7.45
N GLY A 31 -11.08 7.72 8.16
CA GLY A 31 -11.59 6.39 8.48
C GLY A 31 -12.89 6.44 9.30
N LYS A 32 -12.93 7.32 10.31
CA LYS A 32 -14.14 7.55 11.14
C LYS A 32 -15.28 8.16 10.33
N ASP A 33 -14.99 9.18 9.52
CA ASP A 33 -16.01 9.91 8.76
C ASP A 33 -16.64 9.05 7.67
N THR A 34 -15.84 8.17 7.04
CA THR A 34 -16.29 7.31 5.94
C THR A 34 -16.79 5.93 6.39
N GLY A 35 -16.37 5.45 7.56
CA GLY A 35 -16.61 4.08 8.03
C GLY A 35 -15.92 2.99 7.19
N LEU A 36 -14.97 3.36 6.32
CA LEU A 36 -14.34 2.45 5.38
C LEU A 36 -13.14 1.70 5.96
N PHE A 37 -12.49 2.24 6.98
CA PHE A 37 -11.30 1.67 7.60
C PHE A 37 -11.03 2.34 8.96
N SER A 38 -10.18 1.72 9.76
CA SER A 38 -9.57 2.32 10.94
C SER A 38 -8.05 2.41 10.80
N VAL A 39 -7.44 3.23 11.66
CA VAL A 39 -5.99 3.46 11.74
C VAL A 39 -5.63 3.42 13.22
N PRO A 40 -4.52 2.78 13.64
CA PRO A 40 -4.08 2.87 15.02
C PRO A 40 -3.89 4.33 15.44
N LYS A 41 -4.49 4.72 16.57
CA LYS A 41 -4.30 6.05 17.15
C LYS A 41 -2.83 6.30 17.44
N VAL A 42 -2.36 7.48 17.06
CA VAL A 42 -1.10 8.03 17.58
C VAL A 42 -1.31 8.33 19.06
N VAL A 43 -0.58 7.63 19.93
CA VAL A 43 -0.64 7.82 21.39
C VAL A 43 0.34 8.91 21.82
N ASN A 44 1.52 8.93 21.22
CA ASN A 44 2.57 9.87 21.57
C ASN A 44 3.54 10.07 20.39
N LEU A 45 4.08 11.29 20.27
CA LEU A 45 5.14 11.63 19.33
C LEU A 45 6.16 12.50 20.08
N ASP A 46 7.35 11.92 20.30
CA ASP A 46 8.52 12.64 20.78
C ASP A 46 9.50 12.75 19.61
N ALA A 47 9.40 13.87 18.88
CA ALA A 47 10.23 14.12 17.72
C ALA A 47 11.71 14.31 18.09
N GLU A 48 12.02 14.83 19.29
CA GLU A 48 13.40 15.05 19.73
C GLU A 48 14.09 13.73 20.06
N ALA A 49 13.40 12.83 20.76
CA ALA A 49 13.87 11.47 21.02
C ALA A 49 13.77 10.55 19.80
N GLY A 50 13.08 10.97 18.74
CA GLY A 50 12.85 10.17 17.53
C GLY A 50 11.95 8.97 17.82
N VAL A 51 10.89 9.16 18.61
CA VAL A 51 9.94 8.13 19.05
C VAL A 51 8.53 8.48 18.61
N LEU A 52 7.85 7.51 17.99
CA LEU A 52 6.43 7.59 17.64
C LEU A 52 5.74 6.33 18.18
N GLU A 53 4.67 6.52 18.94
CA GLU A 53 3.92 5.46 19.59
C GLU A 53 2.49 5.44 19.08
N PHE A 54 2.04 4.25 18.71
CA PHE A 54 0.66 3.96 18.33
C PHE A 54 0.00 3.06 19.36
N GLU A 55 -1.33 3.09 19.41
CA GLU A 55 -2.08 2.01 20.04
C GLU A 55 -1.75 0.69 19.35
N ARG A 56 -1.56 -0.36 20.13
CA ARG A 56 -1.30 -1.69 19.61
C ARG A 56 -2.63 -2.39 19.34
N LEU A 57 -2.82 -2.82 18.10
CA LEU A 57 -3.91 -3.71 17.74
C LEU A 57 -3.39 -5.16 17.72
N SER A 58 -4.14 -6.07 18.33
CA SER A 58 -3.84 -7.51 18.33
C SER A 58 -4.81 -8.24 17.38
N GLY A 59 -4.41 -9.39 16.83
CA GLY A 59 -5.27 -10.11 15.87
C GLY A 59 -5.40 -9.43 14.50
N LEU A 60 -4.36 -8.70 14.08
CA LEU A 60 -4.25 -8.18 12.72
C LEU A 60 -3.80 -9.28 11.76
N GLU A 61 -4.52 -9.45 10.66
CA GLU A 61 -4.15 -10.32 9.55
C GLU A 61 -4.01 -9.48 8.28
N THR A 62 -2.86 -9.55 7.60
CA THR A 62 -2.66 -8.78 6.37
C THR A 62 -3.59 -9.30 5.26
N LEU A 63 -4.00 -8.44 4.33
CA LEU A 63 -4.76 -8.90 3.15
C LEU A 63 -3.96 -9.92 2.33
N LEU A 64 -2.62 -9.87 2.39
CA LEU A 64 -1.78 -10.89 1.77
C LEU A 64 -1.96 -12.25 2.46
N ASP A 65 -1.92 -12.31 3.79
CA ASP A 65 -2.11 -13.56 4.55
C ASP A 65 -3.50 -14.17 4.30
N LEU A 66 -4.53 -13.33 4.28
CA LEU A 66 -5.89 -13.75 3.94
C LEU A 66 -5.96 -14.30 2.50
N ALA A 67 -5.26 -13.67 1.55
CA ALA A 67 -5.15 -14.16 0.18
C ALA A 67 -4.43 -15.52 0.08
N VAL A 68 -3.34 -15.71 0.84
CA VAL A 68 -2.63 -16.99 0.91
C VAL A 68 -3.54 -18.11 1.42
N ARG A 69 -4.38 -17.81 2.42
CA ARG A 69 -5.34 -18.78 3.00
C ARG A 69 -6.63 -18.91 2.21
N LYS A 70 -6.83 -18.10 1.16
CA LYS A 70 -8.07 -18.01 0.37
C LYS A 70 -9.29 -17.73 1.24
N ASP A 71 -9.15 -16.78 2.17
CA ASP A 71 -10.25 -16.37 3.05
C ASP A 71 -11.45 -15.88 2.24
N ARG A 72 -12.64 -16.33 2.61
CA ARG A 72 -13.91 -16.00 1.92
C ARG A 72 -14.27 -14.52 1.99
N ARG A 73 -13.77 -13.79 2.98
CA ARG A 73 -14.00 -12.34 3.20
C ARG A 73 -13.16 -11.48 2.24
N LEU A 74 -12.09 -12.05 1.69
CA LEU A 74 -11.10 -11.30 0.91
C LEU A 74 -11.68 -10.47 -0.24
N PRO A 75 -12.64 -10.94 -1.06
CA PRO A 75 -13.19 -10.13 -2.15
C PRO A 75 -13.84 -8.84 -1.64
N GLU A 76 -14.61 -8.92 -0.55
CA GLU A 76 -15.25 -7.74 0.06
C GLU A 76 -14.21 -6.78 0.65
N LEU A 77 -13.21 -7.33 1.35
CA LEU A 77 -12.11 -6.55 1.93
C LEU A 77 -11.27 -5.84 0.86
N LEU A 78 -11.02 -6.48 -0.30
CA LEU A 78 -10.32 -5.86 -1.42
C LEU A 78 -11.14 -4.71 -2.03
N GLU A 79 -12.45 -4.90 -2.20
CA GLU A 79 -13.33 -3.81 -2.68
C GLU A 79 -13.39 -2.66 -1.66
N LYS A 80 -13.45 -2.97 -0.35
CA LYS A 80 -13.41 -1.98 0.74
C LYS A 80 -12.08 -1.24 0.77
N ALA A 81 -10.94 -1.92 0.59
CA ALA A 81 -9.62 -1.31 0.49
C ALA A 81 -9.49 -0.37 -0.71
N GLY A 82 -10.10 -0.72 -1.85
CA GLY A 82 -10.18 0.18 -3.00
C GLY A 82 -10.92 1.47 -2.69
N ARG A 83 -12.08 1.37 -2.04
CA ARG A 83 -12.86 2.53 -1.60
C ARG A 83 -12.11 3.37 -0.56
N ALA A 84 -11.48 2.71 0.41
CA ALA A 84 -10.67 3.36 1.45
C ALA A 84 -9.54 4.20 0.84
N LEU A 85 -8.77 3.64 -0.11
CA LEU A 85 -7.71 4.37 -0.78
C LEU A 85 -8.24 5.56 -1.61
N ALA A 86 -9.42 5.41 -2.21
CA ALA A 86 -10.06 6.53 -2.94
C ALA A 86 -10.44 7.67 -1.99
N ALA A 87 -10.98 7.36 -0.81
CA ALA A 87 -11.27 8.36 0.23
C ALA A 87 -10.00 9.04 0.74
N ILE A 88 -8.94 8.27 1.02
CA ILE A 88 -7.62 8.82 1.39
C ILE A 88 -7.12 9.80 0.32
N HIS A 89 -7.14 9.42 -0.96
CA HIS A 89 -6.70 10.30 -2.03
C HIS A 89 -7.57 11.55 -2.23
N ALA A 90 -8.84 11.51 -1.81
CA ALA A 90 -9.75 12.64 -1.92
C ALA A 90 -9.61 13.62 -0.75
N GLU A 91 -9.33 13.12 0.45
CA GLU A 91 -9.50 13.87 1.70
C GLU A 91 -8.21 14.07 2.51
N LEU A 92 -7.16 13.28 2.23
CA LEU A 92 -5.88 13.45 2.88
C LEU A 92 -5.25 14.76 2.43
N THR A 93 -5.00 15.63 3.40
CA THR A 93 -4.32 16.91 3.22
C THR A 93 -3.29 17.06 4.32
N LEU A 94 -2.13 17.62 3.99
CA LEU A 94 -1.11 17.99 4.96
C LEU A 94 -0.73 19.47 4.79
N PRO A 95 -0.13 20.08 5.82
CA PRO A 95 0.50 21.38 5.69
C PRO A 95 1.50 21.43 4.54
N GLN A 96 1.67 22.61 3.94
CA GLN A 96 2.46 22.78 2.72
C GLN A 96 3.94 22.41 2.93
N GLU A 97 4.48 22.62 4.12
CA GLU A 97 5.83 22.24 4.54
C GLU A 97 6.05 20.72 4.60
N MET A 98 4.97 19.94 4.75
CA MET A 98 4.99 18.48 4.72
C MET A 98 4.68 17.92 3.34
N LYS A 99 4.47 18.77 2.33
CA LYS A 99 4.26 18.37 0.94
C LYS A 99 5.61 18.06 0.31
N HIS A 100 5.93 16.78 0.21
CA HIS A 100 7.12 16.27 -0.43
C HIS A 100 6.71 15.45 -1.64
N GLU A 101 7.05 15.95 -2.82
CA GLU A 101 6.65 15.32 -4.08
C GLU A 101 7.42 14.01 -4.31
N LEU A 102 6.75 13.03 -4.90
CA LEU A 102 7.44 11.92 -5.56
C LEU A 102 8.37 12.46 -6.65
N GLN A 103 9.34 11.64 -7.05
CA GLN A 103 10.22 11.94 -8.18
C GLN A 103 9.39 12.34 -9.42
N ALA A 104 9.91 13.26 -10.24
CA ALA A 104 9.17 13.84 -11.37
C ALA A 104 8.50 12.81 -12.30
N GLU A 105 9.11 11.61 -12.46
CA GLU A 105 8.50 10.54 -13.25
C GLU A 105 7.16 10.04 -12.67
N TRP A 106 6.91 10.19 -11.37
CA TRP A 106 5.67 9.82 -10.69
C TRP A 106 4.70 10.98 -10.51
N MET A 107 4.99 12.13 -11.11
CA MET A 107 4.08 13.26 -11.16
C MET A 107 3.27 13.20 -12.46
N ASN A 108 1.97 13.51 -12.38
CA ASN A 108 1.05 13.60 -13.51
C ASN A 108 0.49 15.04 -13.63
N CYS A 109 -0.49 15.26 -14.52
CA CYS A 109 -1.25 16.52 -14.55
C CYS A 109 -1.90 16.82 -13.18
N CYS A 110 -2.11 18.11 -12.88
CA CYS A 110 -2.46 18.60 -11.55
C CYS A 110 -3.57 17.80 -10.85
N ASP A 111 -4.63 17.42 -11.56
CA ASP A 111 -5.80 16.74 -10.96
C ASP A 111 -5.56 15.27 -10.56
N ASP A 112 -4.48 14.65 -11.03
CA ASP A 112 -4.14 13.27 -10.65
C ASP A 112 -3.26 13.20 -9.41
N ASN A 113 -2.58 14.30 -9.07
CA ASN A 113 -1.63 14.35 -7.97
C ASN A 113 -2.36 14.65 -6.66
N VAL A 114 -2.13 13.82 -5.66
CA VAL A 114 -2.83 13.82 -4.38
C VAL A 114 -1.83 13.57 -3.26
N PHE A 115 -2.24 13.81 -2.01
CA PHE A 115 -1.48 13.23 -0.91
C PHE A 115 -1.66 11.72 -0.92
N ILE A 116 -0.55 11.00 -0.92
CA ILE A 116 -0.50 9.54 -1.07
C ILE A 116 -0.27 8.89 0.29
N HIS A 117 -0.71 7.64 0.42
CA HIS A 117 -0.25 6.76 1.48
C HIS A 117 1.26 6.49 1.32
N GLY A 118 1.74 6.21 0.11
CA GLY A 118 3.17 6.14 -0.21
C GLY A 118 3.80 4.77 0.00
N ASP A 119 3.21 3.90 0.81
CA ASP A 119 3.50 2.45 0.83
C ASP A 119 2.22 1.58 0.87
N PHE A 120 1.23 1.92 0.03
CA PHE A 120 -0.06 1.21 0.06
C PHE A 120 0.07 -0.17 -0.59
N ALA A 121 0.26 -1.21 0.22
CA ALA A 121 0.46 -2.59 -0.21
C ALA A 121 -0.34 -3.56 0.69
N CYS A 122 -0.58 -4.79 0.23
CA CYS A 122 -1.35 -5.79 0.98
C CYS A 122 -0.79 -6.14 2.36
N VAL A 123 0.46 -5.80 2.65
CA VAL A 123 1.10 -5.99 3.96
C VAL A 123 0.78 -4.86 4.96
N ASN A 124 0.38 -3.69 4.45
CA ASN A 124 0.02 -2.51 5.23
C ASN A 124 -1.50 -2.30 5.27
N VAL A 125 -2.27 -3.20 4.65
CA VAL A 125 -3.72 -3.26 4.76
C VAL A 125 -4.07 -4.57 5.44
N CYS A 126 -4.72 -4.47 6.59
CA CYS A 126 -5.00 -5.57 7.48
C CYS A 126 -6.51 -5.68 7.72
N PHE A 127 -6.93 -6.86 8.12
CA PHE A 127 -8.20 -7.11 8.74
C PHE A 127 -7.96 -7.31 10.25
N HIS A 128 -8.77 -6.66 11.07
CA HIS A 128 -8.71 -6.79 12.52
C HIS A 128 -9.88 -7.66 12.98
N ASP A 129 -9.60 -8.94 13.23
CA ASP A 129 -10.62 -9.94 13.55
C ASP A 129 -11.51 -9.56 14.76
N PRO A 130 -10.96 -8.97 15.85
CA PRO A 130 -11.79 -8.56 16.98
C PRO A 130 -12.83 -7.46 16.69
N SER A 131 -12.54 -6.52 15.79
CA SER A 131 -13.48 -5.42 15.46
C SER A 131 -14.20 -5.61 14.13
N ASP A 132 -13.86 -6.64 13.35
CA ASP A 132 -14.37 -6.86 11.98
C ASP A 132 -14.12 -5.66 11.04
N GLU A 133 -12.97 -4.99 11.24
CA GLU A 133 -12.62 -3.78 10.49
C GLU A 133 -11.43 -3.98 9.56
N LEU A 134 -11.42 -3.19 8.49
CA LEU A 134 -10.24 -2.99 7.67
C LEU A 134 -9.34 -1.96 8.39
N VAL A 135 -8.08 -2.30 8.63
CA VAL A 135 -7.09 -1.43 9.24
C VAL A 135 -6.01 -1.08 8.22
N ILE A 136 -5.67 0.19 8.11
CA ILE A 136 -4.54 0.65 7.28
C ILE A 136 -3.40 1.10 8.21
N LEU A 137 -2.20 0.61 7.93
CA LEU A 137 -0.99 0.77 8.75
C LEU A 137 0.12 1.45 7.97
N ASP A 138 1.13 1.92 8.70
CA ASP A 138 2.41 2.42 8.16
C ASP A 138 2.23 3.49 7.08
N PHE A 139 1.78 4.68 7.50
CA PHE A 139 1.60 5.85 6.63
C PHE A 139 2.92 6.51 6.21
N SER A 140 4.05 5.82 6.34
CA SER A 140 5.34 6.25 5.79
C SER A 140 5.46 5.89 4.31
N ALA A 141 6.25 6.64 3.56
CA ALA A 141 6.45 6.31 2.15
C ALA A 141 7.39 5.11 2.01
N ALA A 142 7.22 4.34 0.93
CA ALA A 142 8.03 3.17 0.68
C ALA A 142 9.53 3.56 0.60
N PRO A 143 10.45 2.74 1.16
CA PRO A 143 11.89 3.02 1.10
C PRO A 143 12.42 3.25 -0.31
N MET A 144 11.82 2.58 -1.29
CA MET A 144 12.20 2.65 -2.70
C MET A 144 11.93 4.00 -3.37
N VAL A 145 11.14 4.88 -2.75
CA VAL A 145 10.90 6.27 -3.18
C VAL A 145 11.45 7.30 -2.19
N GLY A 146 12.32 6.89 -1.26
CA GLY A 146 13.05 7.81 -0.36
C GLY A 146 12.38 8.08 0.99
N ARG A 147 11.29 7.39 1.34
CA ARG A 147 10.56 7.48 2.64
C ARG A 147 9.89 8.81 2.97
N THR A 148 10.27 9.90 2.32
CA THR A 148 9.77 11.25 2.61
C THR A 148 8.55 11.66 1.77
N ALA A 149 8.30 11.00 0.63
CA ALA A 149 7.29 11.45 -0.31
C ALA A 149 5.87 11.34 0.27
N THR A 150 5.14 12.45 0.25
CA THR A 150 3.76 12.55 0.73
C THR A 150 2.78 12.92 -0.37
N PHE A 151 3.27 13.36 -1.54
CA PHE A 151 2.44 13.86 -2.61
C PHE A 151 2.88 13.32 -3.97
N GLY A 152 1.93 12.97 -4.83
CA GLY A 152 2.23 12.55 -6.20
C GLY A 152 1.04 11.88 -6.86
N SER A 153 1.29 11.26 -8.01
CA SER A 153 0.23 10.59 -8.76
C SER A 153 -0.46 9.51 -7.93
N ARG A 154 -1.80 9.58 -7.81
CA ARG A 154 -2.63 8.54 -7.19
C ARG A 154 -2.38 7.13 -7.73
N TYR A 155 -1.93 7.05 -9.00
CA TYR A 155 -1.63 5.79 -9.66
C TYR A 155 -0.44 5.07 -9.03
N PHE A 156 0.42 5.77 -8.29
CA PHE A 156 1.51 5.17 -7.54
C PHE A 156 0.98 4.18 -6.50
N ASP A 157 0.11 4.61 -5.57
CA ASP A 157 -0.45 3.73 -4.55
C ASP A 157 -1.32 2.61 -5.14
N ILE A 158 -2.13 2.92 -6.16
CA ILE A 158 -2.96 1.93 -6.86
C ILE A 158 -2.08 0.82 -7.46
N LEU A 159 -1.03 1.20 -8.18
CA LEU A 159 -0.12 0.24 -8.82
C LEU A 159 0.74 -0.51 -7.81
N LEU A 160 1.13 0.14 -6.70
CA LEU A 160 1.89 -0.49 -5.63
C LEU A 160 1.06 -1.59 -4.95
N PHE A 161 -0.21 -1.31 -4.65
CA PHE A 161 -1.13 -2.30 -4.08
C PHE A 161 -1.34 -3.48 -5.01
N MET A 162 -1.70 -3.19 -6.26
CA MET A 162 -1.89 -4.23 -7.27
C MET A 162 -0.63 -5.06 -7.44
N SER A 163 0.54 -4.42 -7.55
CA SER A 163 1.83 -5.10 -7.65
C SER A 163 2.05 -6.04 -6.47
N SER A 164 1.72 -5.63 -5.24
CA SER A 164 1.86 -6.47 -4.05
C SER A 164 1.00 -7.74 -4.12
N LEU A 165 -0.18 -7.70 -4.73
CA LEU A 165 -1.00 -8.89 -4.99
C LEU A 165 -0.30 -9.85 -5.96
N PHE A 166 0.31 -9.37 -7.04
CA PHE A 166 1.00 -10.25 -7.99
C PHE A 166 2.29 -10.82 -7.39
N HIS A 167 3.08 -9.99 -6.73
CA HIS A 167 4.41 -10.38 -6.24
C HIS A 167 4.37 -11.10 -4.88
N GLY A 168 3.25 -11.03 -4.16
CA GLY A 168 3.00 -11.76 -2.91
C GLY A 168 2.62 -13.23 -3.08
N ALA A 169 2.48 -13.73 -4.31
CA ALA A 169 2.07 -15.10 -4.57
C ALA A 169 3.01 -16.13 -3.89
N PRO A 170 2.47 -17.08 -3.09
CA PRO A 170 3.26 -18.18 -2.55
C PRO A 170 3.84 -19.03 -3.67
N TYR A 171 5.11 -19.45 -3.54
CA TYR A 171 5.82 -20.27 -4.54
C TYR A 171 5.00 -21.48 -5.03
N ARG A 172 4.33 -22.18 -4.10
CA ARG A 172 3.52 -23.37 -4.40
C ARG A 172 2.18 -23.08 -5.09
N SER A 173 1.76 -21.82 -5.09
CA SER A 173 0.45 -21.38 -5.57
C SER A 173 0.54 -20.46 -6.79
N VAL A 174 1.73 -20.18 -7.31
CA VAL A 174 1.94 -19.18 -8.39
C VAL A 174 1.01 -19.39 -9.59
N LEU A 175 0.72 -20.64 -9.97
CA LEU A 175 -0.16 -20.95 -11.10
C LEU A 175 -1.66 -20.80 -10.78
N SER A 176 -2.06 -21.08 -9.54
CA SER A 176 -3.45 -20.98 -9.07
C SER A 176 -3.76 -19.65 -8.37
N TRP A 177 -2.77 -18.77 -8.25
CA TRP A 177 -2.88 -17.49 -7.59
C TRP A 177 -3.64 -16.48 -8.47
N ASP A 178 -4.84 -16.09 -8.05
CA ASP A 178 -5.71 -15.25 -8.86
C ASP A 178 -5.52 -13.74 -8.62
N ALA A 179 -4.28 -13.27 -8.79
CA ALA A 179 -3.94 -11.86 -8.64
C ALA A 179 -4.77 -10.94 -9.55
N GLY A 180 -5.18 -11.43 -10.73
CA GLY A 180 -5.98 -10.65 -11.67
C GLY A 180 -7.38 -10.37 -11.13
N ILE A 181 -8.09 -11.38 -10.62
CA ILE A 181 -9.41 -11.16 -10.01
C ILE A 181 -9.29 -10.30 -8.76
N MET A 182 -8.27 -10.51 -7.93
CA MET A 182 -8.05 -9.70 -6.72
C MET A 182 -7.79 -8.23 -7.05
N ALA A 183 -6.87 -7.94 -7.98
CA ALA A 183 -6.57 -6.59 -8.42
C ALA A 183 -7.79 -5.93 -9.09
N GLY A 184 -8.54 -6.68 -9.89
CA GLY A 184 -9.78 -6.20 -10.49
C GLY A 184 -10.84 -5.83 -9.44
N THR A 185 -10.97 -6.63 -8.38
CA THR A 185 -11.90 -6.36 -7.27
C THR A 185 -11.54 -5.09 -6.50
N PHE A 186 -10.26 -4.92 -6.19
CA PHE A 186 -9.75 -3.68 -5.61
C PHE A 186 -10.03 -2.46 -6.51
N LEU A 187 -9.70 -2.55 -7.81
CA LEU A 187 -9.93 -1.46 -8.76
C LEU A 187 -11.41 -1.08 -8.88
N ARG A 188 -12.32 -2.06 -8.87
CA ARG A 188 -13.77 -1.80 -8.88
C ARG A 188 -14.18 -0.95 -7.67
N GLY A 189 -13.68 -1.29 -6.48
CA GLY A 189 -13.91 -0.50 -5.27
C GLY A 189 -13.40 0.94 -5.40
N TYR A 190 -12.17 1.09 -5.90
CA TYR A 190 -11.57 2.41 -6.10
C TYR A 190 -12.36 3.28 -7.10
N VAL A 191 -12.72 2.73 -8.26
CA VAL A 191 -13.48 3.47 -9.30
C VAL A 191 -14.89 3.82 -8.84
N LYS A 192 -15.54 2.95 -8.06
CA LYS A 192 -16.86 3.22 -7.50
C LYS A 192 -16.87 4.47 -6.61
N ALA A 193 -15.79 4.70 -5.85
CA ALA A 193 -15.62 5.88 -5.01
C ALA A 193 -15.02 7.08 -5.77
N ALA A 194 -14.26 6.86 -6.83
CA ALA A 194 -13.63 7.90 -7.64
C ALA A 194 -13.96 7.75 -9.15
N PRO A 195 -15.21 7.98 -9.57
CA PRO A 195 -15.69 7.65 -10.92
C PRO A 195 -15.03 8.48 -12.04
N ARG A 196 -14.40 9.61 -11.70
CA ARG A 196 -13.68 10.47 -12.66
C ARG A 196 -12.25 10.03 -12.93
N VAL A 197 -11.76 8.99 -12.26
CA VAL A 197 -10.38 8.50 -12.44
C VAL A 197 -10.24 7.81 -13.78
N ASN A 198 -9.26 8.27 -14.57
CA ASN A 198 -8.96 7.68 -15.87
C ASN A 198 -8.07 6.43 -15.70
N LEU A 199 -8.63 5.24 -15.79
CA LEU A 199 -7.85 4.00 -15.67
C LEU A 199 -6.80 3.80 -16.77
N ASN A 200 -6.93 4.46 -17.93
CA ASN A 200 -5.93 4.34 -18.99
C ASN A 200 -4.55 4.84 -18.54
N LYS A 201 -4.51 5.78 -17.58
CA LYS A 201 -3.26 6.27 -16.99
C LYS A 201 -2.53 5.24 -16.13
N LEU A 202 -3.17 4.10 -15.78
CA LEU A 202 -2.45 2.95 -15.23
C LEU A 202 -1.45 2.39 -16.25
N LYS A 203 -1.78 2.40 -17.55
CA LYS A 203 -0.86 1.96 -18.62
C LYS A 203 0.34 2.88 -18.73
N ASP A 204 0.12 4.19 -18.61
CA ASP A 204 1.18 5.20 -18.69
C ASP A 204 2.18 5.08 -17.51
N ASN A 205 1.68 4.66 -16.35
CA ASN A 205 2.48 4.46 -15.14
C ASN A 205 3.01 3.02 -14.99
N ALA A 206 2.53 2.07 -15.81
CA ALA A 206 2.95 0.66 -15.78
C ALA A 206 4.48 0.48 -15.95
N PRO A 207 5.17 1.13 -16.90
CA PRO A 207 6.61 0.97 -17.05
C PRO A 207 7.39 1.42 -15.80
N LYS A 208 6.88 2.43 -15.08
CA LYS A 208 7.51 3.00 -13.89
C LYS A 208 7.44 2.01 -12.72
N ILE A 209 6.25 1.47 -12.43
CA ILE A 209 6.10 0.45 -11.36
C ILE A 209 6.87 -0.83 -11.71
N CYS A 210 6.85 -1.25 -12.98
CA CYS A 210 7.59 -2.43 -13.43
C CYS A 210 9.11 -2.28 -13.22
N ARG A 211 9.67 -1.10 -13.48
CA ARG A 211 11.08 -0.80 -13.23
C ARG A 211 11.41 -0.85 -11.74
N LEU A 212 10.54 -0.27 -10.93
CA LEU A 212 10.67 -0.24 -9.47
C LEU A 212 10.65 -1.67 -8.88
N GLN A 213 9.69 -2.49 -9.30
CA GLN A 213 9.57 -3.88 -8.86
C GLN A 213 10.75 -4.75 -9.30
N ARG A 214 11.26 -4.55 -10.51
CA ARG A 214 12.47 -5.26 -10.97
C ARG A 214 13.65 -4.96 -10.05
N LYS A 215 13.87 -3.70 -9.67
CA LYS A 215 14.92 -3.32 -8.71
C LYS A 215 14.71 -4.00 -7.36
N ASN A 216 13.47 -4.00 -6.86
CA ASN A 216 13.14 -4.63 -5.58
C ASN A 216 13.37 -6.16 -5.61
N MET A 217 12.94 -6.84 -6.67
CA MET A 217 13.15 -8.28 -6.87
C MET A 217 14.65 -8.65 -6.84
N TRP A 218 15.49 -7.89 -7.55
CA TRP A 218 16.94 -8.11 -7.52
C TRP A 218 17.57 -7.84 -6.16
N HIS A 219 17.09 -6.82 -5.45
CA HIS A 219 17.54 -6.53 -4.10
C HIS A 219 17.21 -7.68 -3.14
N LEU A 220 15.97 -8.16 -3.15
CA LEU A 220 15.50 -9.27 -2.32
C LEU A 220 16.13 -10.61 -2.69
N SER A 221 16.43 -10.86 -3.98
CA SER A 221 17.09 -12.09 -4.40
C SER A 221 18.51 -12.20 -3.87
N ARG A 222 19.24 -11.08 -3.75
CA ARG A 222 20.61 -11.03 -3.20
C ARG A 222 20.68 -11.38 -1.72
N GLN A 223 19.56 -11.25 -0.99
CA GLN A 223 19.46 -11.60 0.42
C GLN A 223 19.16 -13.10 0.65
N ARG A 224 18.97 -13.88 -0.42
CA ARG A 224 18.60 -15.30 -0.34
C ARG A 224 19.78 -16.20 -0.72
N ALA A 225 19.79 -17.41 -0.17
CA ALA A 225 20.71 -18.47 -0.61
C ALA A 225 20.55 -18.73 -2.13
N PRO A 226 21.63 -19.06 -2.87
CA PRO A 226 21.63 -19.07 -4.34
C PRO A 226 20.49 -19.88 -4.99
N LEU A 227 20.25 -21.11 -4.52
CA LEU A 227 19.18 -21.96 -5.07
C LEU A 227 17.77 -21.39 -4.82
N ARG A 228 17.56 -20.80 -3.63
CA ARG A 228 16.28 -20.13 -3.30
C ARG A 228 16.12 -18.83 -4.08
N ALA A 229 17.23 -18.15 -4.39
CA ALA A 229 17.22 -16.94 -5.21
C ALA A 229 16.78 -17.25 -6.65
N VAL A 230 17.27 -18.33 -7.26
CA VAL A 230 16.85 -18.75 -8.61
C VAL A 230 15.36 -19.06 -8.66
N GLY A 231 14.87 -19.91 -7.76
CA GLY A 231 13.44 -20.25 -7.69
C GLY A 231 12.55 -19.02 -7.44
N TYR A 232 12.98 -18.12 -6.55
CA TYR A 232 12.31 -16.84 -6.32
C TYR A 232 12.27 -15.99 -7.58
N ILE A 233 13.39 -15.79 -8.28
CA ILE A 233 13.45 -14.98 -9.51
C ILE A 233 12.52 -15.56 -10.58
N LEU A 234 12.52 -16.87 -10.81
CA LEU A 234 11.65 -17.51 -11.81
C LEU A 234 10.17 -17.27 -11.50
N CYS A 235 9.74 -17.45 -10.25
CA CYS A 235 8.37 -17.17 -9.84
C CYS A 235 8.01 -15.69 -9.98
N GLN A 236 8.91 -14.80 -9.56
CA GLN A 236 8.69 -13.36 -9.65
C GLN A 236 8.65 -12.87 -11.11
N MET A 237 9.44 -13.47 -12.02
CA MET A 237 9.37 -13.20 -13.46
C MET A 237 8.02 -13.62 -14.05
N LEU A 238 7.52 -14.80 -13.69
CA LEU A 238 6.18 -15.24 -14.11
C LEU A 238 5.09 -14.28 -13.61
N MET A 239 5.11 -13.93 -12.33
CA MET A 239 4.15 -12.98 -11.76
C MET A 239 4.28 -11.58 -12.35
N TYR A 240 5.49 -11.13 -12.65
CA TYR A 240 5.75 -9.89 -13.35
C TYR A 240 5.10 -9.88 -14.74
N VAL A 241 5.23 -10.96 -15.52
CA VAL A 241 4.59 -11.08 -16.84
C VAL A 241 3.07 -11.02 -16.69
N ARG A 242 2.50 -11.74 -15.72
CA ARG A 242 1.06 -11.71 -15.44
C ARG A 242 0.59 -10.30 -15.04
N PHE A 243 1.36 -9.58 -14.24
CA PHE A 243 1.07 -8.19 -13.88
C PHE A 243 1.09 -7.26 -15.08
N CYS A 244 2.11 -7.36 -15.94
CA CYS A 244 2.18 -6.59 -17.18
C CYS A 244 0.99 -6.88 -18.10
N LEU A 245 0.60 -8.15 -18.24
CA LEU A 245 -0.55 -8.56 -19.04
C LEU A 245 -1.87 -8.03 -18.45
N PHE A 246 -2.01 -8.04 -17.13
CA PHE A 246 -3.16 -7.45 -16.45
C PHE A 246 -3.28 -5.95 -16.75
N LEU A 247 -2.19 -5.19 -16.56
CA LEU A 247 -2.17 -3.75 -16.83
C LEU A 247 -2.50 -3.40 -18.29
N ARG A 248 -2.06 -4.22 -19.25
CA ARG A 248 -2.42 -4.05 -20.67
C ARG A 248 -3.91 -4.18 -20.93
N LYS A 249 -4.61 -5.04 -20.16
CA LYS A 249 -6.06 -5.25 -20.22
C LYS A 249 -6.86 -4.22 -19.42
N CYS A 250 -6.23 -3.46 -18.52
CA CYS A 250 -6.88 -2.36 -17.77
C CYS A 250 -6.96 -1.09 -18.65
N GLY A 251 -7.96 -1.04 -19.51
CA GLY A 251 -8.32 0.02 -20.47
C GLY A 251 -9.31 -0.59 -21.47
N PRO A 252 -10.11 0.21 -22.21
CA PRO A 252 -11.27 -0.28 -22.96
C PRO A 252 -10.98 -1.52 -23.82
#